data_AF-A0A7G8IR97-F1
#
_entry.id   AF-A0A7G8IR97-F1
#
_cell.length_a   1.000
_cell.length_b   1.000
_cell.length_c   1.000
_cell.angle_alpha   90.00
_cell.angle_beta   90.00
_cell.angle_gamma   90.00
#
_symmetry.space_group_name_H-M   'P 1'
#
loop_
_entity.id
_entity.type
_entity.pdbx_description
1 polymer ?
#
loop_
_entity_poly.entity_id
_entity_poly.type
_entity_poly.pdbx_seq_one_letter_code
_entity_poly.pdbx_strand_id
1 'polypeptide(L)'
;MPKKTTGGFTLTELLTAVSILGILTSISLPIFSNQVTKTRQGEAEAMLIQLQISTMAYIDEFMIPPTHWGDLSRISTILTESGPIEASTRDAKAGGALSEEITIPSGKYKIKATTGSNFVFEAISQQESHKDENLFNVIGCINTENGAADMIRGNETTADQSLLTCNAST
;
A
#
# COMPACT_ATOMS: atom_id res chain seq x y z
N MET A 1 -20.26 -37.19 -50.84
CA MET A 1 -19.70 -36.19 -49.90
C MET A 1 -20.47 -36.32 -48.59
N PRO A 2 -19.85 -36.73 -47.45
CA PRO A 2 -20.56 -36.84 -46.20
C PRO A 2 -20.90 -35.44 -45.65
N LYS A 3 -22.17 -35.19 -45.36
CA LYS A 3 -22.70 -33.93 -44.83
C LYS A 3 -22.32 -33.83 -43.35
N LYS A 4 -21.37 -32.97 -43.00
CA LYS A 4 -21.07 -32.63 -41.60
C LYS A 4 -22.29 -31.96 -40.99
N THR A 5 -22.95 -32.62 -40.05
CA THR A 5 -23.96 -32.02 -39.19
C THR A 5 -23.22 -31.24 -38.09
N THR A 6 -23.04 -29.94 -38.28
CA THR A 6 -22.69 -29.04 -37.18
C THR A 6 -23.88 -29.00 -36.22
N GLY A 7 -23.83 -29.81 -35.16
CA GLY A 7 -24.79 -29.76 -34.07
C GLY A 7 -24.63 -28.44 -33.31
N GLY A 8 -25.71 -27.67 -33.21
CA GLY A 8 -25.78 -26.51 -32.32
C GLY A 8 -26.11 -26.93 -30.89
N PHE A 9 -25.74 -26.09 -29.92
CA PHE A 9 -26.07 -26.30 -28.51
C PHE A 9 -27.59 -26.31 -28.30
N THR A 10 -28.06 -27.22 -27.44
CA THR A 10 -29.48 -27.24 -27.05
C THR A 10 -29.78 -26.14 -26.02
N LEU A 11 -31.02 -25.64 -26.00
CA LEU A 11 -31.43 -24.62 -25.04
C LEU A 11 -31.25 -25.08 -23.59
N THR A 12 -31.53 -26.36 -23.32
CA THR A 12 -31.35 -26.98 -22.00
C THR A 12 -29.88 -27.08 -21.59
N GLU A 13 -28.98 -27.34 -22.53
CA GLU A 13 -27.53 -27.43 -22.27
C GLU A 13 -26.92 -26.06 -21.95
N LEU A 14 -27.35 -25.02 -22.66
CA LEU A 14 -26.98 -23.64 -22.30
C LEU A 14 -27.52 -23.27 -20.91
N LEU A 15 -28.77 -23.64 -20.61
CA LEU A 15 -29.43 -23.29 -19.36
C LEU A 15 -28.77 -23.94 -18.14
N THR A 16 -28.39 -25.22 -18.23
CA THR A 16 -27.64 -25.90 -17.17
C THR A 16 -26.22 -25.38 -17.04
N ALA A 17 -25.55 -25.03 -18.14
CA ALA A 17 -24.21 -24.43 -18.07
C ALA A 17 -24.22 -23.07 -17.35
N VAL A 18 -25.16 -22.17 -17.71
CA VAL A 18 -25.27 -20.85 -17.07
C VAL A 18 -25.68 -20.97 -15.60
N SER A 19 -26.53 -21.93 -15.24
CA SER A 19 -26.92 -22.12 -13.83
C SER A 19 -25.74 -22.57 -12.97
N ILE A 20 -24.88 -23.47 -13.47
CA ILE A 20 -23.65 -23.88 -12.77
C ILE A 20 -22.68 -22.69 -12.64
N LEU A 21 -22.48 -21.92 -13.71
CA LEU A 21 -21.64 -20.71 -13.67
C LEU A 21 -22.17 -19.66 -12.68
N GLY A 22 -23.50 -19.49 -12.58
CA GLY A 22 -24.13 -18.59 -11.61
C GLY A 22 -23.80 -18.94 -10.15
N ILE A 23 -23.86 -20.23 -9.82
CA ILE A 23 -23.53 -20.72 -8.46
C ILE A 23 -22.05 -20.47 -8.14
N LEU A 24 -21.15 -20.80 -9.08
CA LEU A 24 -19.70 -20.62 -8.88
C LEU A 24 -19.31 -19.15 -8.73
N THR A 25 -19.86 -18.27 -9.57
CA THR A 25 -19.55 -16.83 -9.55
C THR A 25 -20.01 -16.15 -8.27
N SER A 26 -21.17 -16.55 -7.72
CA SER A 26 -21.70 -16.01 -6.46
C SER A 26 -20.77 -16.25 -5.26
N ILE A 27 -20.02 -17.35 -5.25
CA ILE A 27 -19.06 -17.67 -4.17
C ILE A 27 -17.70 -17.02 -4.44
N SER A 28 -17.27 -16.98 -5.69
CA SER A 28 -15.92 -16.52 -6.07
C SER A 28 -15.76 -15.00 -5.94
N LEU A 29 -16.80 -14.22 -6.22
CA LEU A 29 -16.73 -12.76 -6.25
C LEU A 29 -16.30 -12.11 -4.92
N PRO A 30 -16.92 -12.41 -3.75
CA PRO A 30 -16.51 -11.81 -2.47
C PRO A 30 -15.08 -12.20 -2.07
N ILE A 31 -14.71 -13.46 -2.32
CA ILE A 31 -13.37 -13.99 -2.02
C ILE A 31 -12.31 -13.23 -2.85
N PHE A 32 -12.57 -13.04 -4.14
CA PHE A 32 -11.68 -12.29 -5.02
C PHE A 32 -11.53 -10.83 -4.58
N SER A 33 -12.62 -10.17 -4.21
CA SER A 33 -12.59 -8.78 -3.72
C SER A 33 -11.68 -8.63 -2.50
N ASN A 34 -11.81 -9.53 -1.51
CA ASN A 34 -10.96 -9.50 -0.31
C ASN A 34 -9.49 -9.80 -0.63
N GLN A 35 -9.21 -10.70 -1.57
CA GLN A 35 -7.84 -10.96 -2.01
C GLN A 35 -7.21 -9.72 -2.65
N VAL A 36 -7.94 -9.02 -3.52
CA VAL A 36 -7.46 -7.77 -4.14
C VAL A 36 -7.14 -6.72 -3.09
N THR A 37 -7.98 -6.55 -2.06
CA THR A 37 -7.71 -5.61 -0.96
C THR A 37 -6.42 -5.97 -0.24
N LYS A 38 -6.22 -7.24 0.13
CA LYS A 38 -4.99 -7.72 0.81
C LYS A 38 -3.74 -7.55 -0.06
N THR A 39 -3.84 -7.82 -1.36
CA THR A 39 -2.72 -7.60 -2.29
C THR A 39 -2.34 -6.13 -2.35
N ARG A 40 -3.31 -5.21 -2.38
CA ARG A 40 -3.03 -3.77 -2.36
C ARG A 40 -2.48 -3.30 -1.02
N GLN A 41 -2.91 -3.89 0.10
CA GLN A 41 -2.28 -3.65 1.40
C GLN A 41 -0.81 -4.06 1.40
N GLY A 42 -0.50 -5.22 0.80
CA GLY A 42 0.89 -5.69 0.66
C GLY A 42 1.76 -4.77 -0.20
N GLU A 43 1.19 -4.10 -1.21
CA GLU A 43 1.87 -3.05 -1.98
C GLU A 43 2.23 -1.85 -1.08
N ALA A 44 1.25 -1.36 -0.30
CA ALA A 44 1.49 -0.27 0.64
C ALA A 44 2.52 -0.65 1.70
N GLU A 45 2.43 -1.87 2.24
CA GLU A 45 3.37 -2.44 3.20
C GLU A 45 4.81 -2.46 2.67
N ALA A 46 5.01 -2.97 1.46
CA ALA A 46 6.32 -3.00 0.82
C ALA A 46 6.90 -1.59 0.65
N MET A 47 6.04 -0.62 0.28
CA MET A 47 6.45 0.77 0.17
C MET A 47 6.82 1.37 1.53
N LEU A 48 6.07 1.07 2.60
CA LEU A 48 6.41 1.55 3.95
C LEU A 48 7.74 0.99 4.44
N ILE A 49 8.03 -0.29 4.20
CA ILE A 49 9.33 -0.91 4.52
C ILE A 49 10.46 -0.19 3.79
N GLN A 50 10.27 0.09 2.49
CA GLN A 50 11.25 0.85 1.71
C GLN A 50 11.48 2.24 2.32
N LEU A 51 10.42 2.94 2.72
CA LEU A 51 10.51 4.26 3.36
C LEU A 51 11.26 4.21 4.69
N GLN A 52 10.97 3.23 5.54
CA GLN A 52 11.67 3.00 6.80
C GLN A 52 13.17 2.82 6.58
N ILE A 53 13.56 1.90 5.69
CA ILE A 53 14.97 1.63 5.37
C ILE A 53 15.63 2.88 4.78
N SER A 54 14.96 3.57 3.86
CA SER A 54 15.48 4.79 3.24
C SER A 54 15.69 5.92 4.26
N THR A 55 14.85 5.98 5.29
CA THR A 55 14.96 6.98 6.37
C THR A 55 16.20 6.73 7.21
N MET A 56 16.44 5.47 7.63
CA MET A 56 17.65 5.13 8.37
C MET A 56 18.92 5.38 7.55
N ALA A 57 18.93 4.93 6.30
CA ALA A 57 20.08 5.12 5.42
C ALA A 57 20.36 6.61 5.15
N TYR A 58 19.31 7.44 4.99
CA TYR A 58 19.48 8.87 4.84
C TYR A 58 20.08 9.53 6.09
N ILE A 59 19.63 9.11 7.26
CA ILE A 59 20.16 9.62 8.54
C ILE A 59 21.61 9.19 8.73
N ASP A 60 21.96 7.95 8.37
CA ASP A 60 23.34 7.45 8.42
C ASP A 60 24.27 8.23 7.47
N GLU A 61 23.81 8.50 6.25
CA GLU A 61 24.62 9.20 5.24
C GLU A 61 24.80 10.70 5.54
N PHE A 62 23.73 11.39 5.97
CA PHE A 62 23.73 12.86 6.10
C PHE A 62 23.76 13.37 7.54
N MET A 63 23.63 12.48 8.54
CA MET A 63 23.53 12.82 9.96
C MET A 63 22.42 13.83 10.29
N ILE A 64 21.40 13.95 9.41
CA ILE A 64 20.25 14.83 9.59
C ILE A 64 18.96 14.07 9.24
N PRO A 65 17.86 14.29 10.00
CA PRO A 65 16.58 13.68 9.68
C PRO A 65 16.02 14.20 8.34
N PRO A 66 15.38 13.34 7.52
CA PRO A 66 14.71 13.76 6.30
C PRO A 66 13.45 14.56 6.65
N THR A 67 13.22 15.63 5.89
CA THR A 67 12.04 16.52 6.08
C THR A 67 11.13 16.55 4.86
N HIS A 68 11.65 16.19 3.68
CA HIS A 68 10.95 16.19 2.40
C HIS A 68 11.02 14.82 1.74
N TRP A 69 10.00 14.46 0.95
CA TRP A 69 9.96 13.16 0.26
C TRP A 69 11.14 12.96 -0.69
N GLY A 70 11.65 14.03 -1.30
CA GLY A 70 12.85 13.97 -2.14
C GLY A 70 14.13 13.66 -1.36
N ASP A 71 14.18 13.91 -0.04
CA ASP A 71 15.33 13.52 0.79
C ASP A 71 15.44 11.98 0.83
N LEU A 72 14.32 11.30 1.04
CA LEU A 72 14.23 9.84 0.98
C LEU A 72 14.47 9.31 -0.44
N SER A 73 14.05 10.06 -1.47
CA SER A 73 14.28 9.69 -2.86
C SER A 73 15.75 9.74 -3.31
N ARG A 74 16.65 10.31 -2.51
CA ARG A 74 18.11 10.22 -2.75
C ARG A 74 18.65 8.83 -2.47
N ILE A 75 18.04 8.10 -1.54
CA ILE A 75 18.42 6.73 -1.20
C ILE A 75 17.68 5.73 -2.08
N SER A 76 16.35 5.87 -2.18
CA SER A 76 15.52 4.94 -2.94
C SER A 76 14.43 5.69 -3.67
N THR A 77 14.33 5.52 -4.99
CA THR A 77 13.32 6.21 -5.80
C THR A 77 11.92 5.90 -5.29
N ILE A 78 11.16 6.96 -4.98
CA ILE A 78 9.77 6.86 -4.54
C ILE A 78 8.88 7.12 -5.74
N LEU A 79 8.08 6.13 -6.11
CA LEU A 79 7.11 6.26 -7.20
C LEU A 79 5.77 6.73 -6.62
N THR A 80 5.17 7.72 -7.28
CA THR A 80 3.81 8.20 -6.99
C THR A 80 2.92 8.06 -8.22
N GLU A 81 1.62 8.24 -8.04
CA GLU A 81 0.66 8.26 -9.16
C GLU A 81 1.04 9.28 -10.25
N SER A 82 1.58 10.43 -9.87
CA SER A 82 2.04 11.49 -10.77
C SER A 82 3.47 11.31 -11.32
N GLY A 83 4.14 10.20 -10.98
CA GLY A 83 5.51 9.90 -11.41
C GLY A 83 6.50 9.74 -10.25
N PRO A 84 7.80 9.51 -10.55
CA PRO A 84 8.84 9.45 -9.53
C PRO A 84 9.00 10.83 -8.87
N ILE A 85 9.17 10.84 -7.54
CA ILE A 85 9.58 12.04 -6.83
C ILE A 85 11.04 12.29 -7.18
N GLU A 86 11.37 13.52 -7.57
CA GLU A 86 12.76 13.90 -7.80
C GLU A 86 13.56 13.88 -6.50
N ALA A 87 14.80 13.43 -6.57
CA ALA A 87 15.69 13.42 -5.43
C ALA A 87 16.04 14.87 -5.03
N SER A 88 15.94 15.19 -3.74
CA SER A 88 16.42 16.47 -3.21
C SER A 88 17.89 16.63 -3.53
N THR A 89 18.30 17.84 -3.85
CA THR A 89 19.70 18.21 -4.01
C THR A 89 20.17 19.02 -2.81
N ARG A 90 21.46 19.36 -2.76
CA ARG A 90 22.00 20.23 -1.72
C ARG A 90 21.32 21.61 -1.68
N ASP A 91 20.89 22.10 -2.85
CA ASP A 91 20.44 23.48 -3.04
C ASP A 91 18.91 23.60 -3.24
N ALA A 92 18.23 22.48 -3.50
CA ALA A 92 16.79 22.43 -3.70
C ALA A 92 16.16 21.18 -3.07
N LYS A 93 15.12 21.39 -2.26
CA LYS A 93 14.27 20.33 -1.71
C LYS A 93 13.20 19.96 -2.74
N ALA A 94 13.11 18.67 -3.05
CA ALA A 94 12.14 18.11 -3.98
C ALA A 94 11.17 17.20 -3.23
N GLY A 95 9.97 17.01 -3.79
CA GLY A 95 8.86 16.36 -3.08
C GLY A 95 8.37 17.21 -1.91
N GLY A 96 7.07 17.19 -1.65
CA GLY A 96 6.49 17.92 -0.51
C GLY A 96 7.14 17.56 0.83
N ALA A 97 6.78 18.28 1.89
CA ALA A 97 7.17 17.88 3.24
C ALA A 97 6.69 16.44 3.53
N LEU A 98 7.40 15.70 4.38
CA LEU A 98 7.02 14.33 4.77
C LEU A 98 5.59 14.25 5.34
N SER A 99 5.11 15.35 5.93
CA SER A 99 3.74 15.49 6.44
C SER A 99 2.67 15.61 5.35
N GLU A 100 3.06 15.95 4.11
CA GLU A 100 2.15 16.00 2.97
C GLU A 100 1.89 14.59 2.43
N GLU A 101 0.62 14.31 2.13
CA GLU A 101 0.20 13.01 1.62
C GLU A 101 0.71 12.78 0.19
N ILE A 102 1.34 11.64 -0.04
CA ILE A 102 1.69 11.15 -1.39
C ILE A 102 0.79 9.99 -1.77
N THR A 103 0.35 9.92 -3.03
CA THR A 103 -0.43 8.78 -3.51
C THR A 103 0.50 7.75 -4.16
N ILE A 104 0.37 6.49 -3.76
CA ILE A 104 1.13 5.40 -4.36
C ILE A 104 0.73 5.20 -5.84
N PRO A 105 1.55 4.55 -6.68
CA PRO A 105 1.30 4.44 -8.12
C PRO A 105 -0.04 3.79 -8.48
N SER A 106 -0.55 2.88 -7.65
CA SER A 106 -1.86 2.25 -7.87
C SER A 106 -3.05 3.18 -7.63
N GLY A 107 -2.84 4.38 -7.06
CA GLY A 107 -3.89 5.34 -6.73
C GLY A 107 -4.79 4.88 -5.57
N LYS A 108 -4.45 3.77 -4.90
CA LYS A 108 -5.32 3.13 -3.89
C LYS A 108 -4.93 3.43 -2.45
N TYR A 109 -3.70 3.88 -2.22
CA TYR A 109 -3.24 4.30 -0.90
C TYR A 109 -2.60 5.67 -0.98
N LYS A 110 -2.77 6.43 0.10
CA LYS A 110 -2.00 7.63 0.36
C LYS A 110 -1.10 7.39 1.55
N ILE A 111 0.12 7.89 1.50
CA ILE A 111 1.09 7.76 2.58
C ILE A 111 1.34 9.15 3.16
N LYS A 112 1.26 9.25 4.49
CA LYS A 112 1.73 10.40 5.25
C LYS A 112 2.83 9.93 6.21
N ALA A 113 3.78 10.80 6.50
CA ALA A 113 4.80 10.54 7.49
C ALA A 113 4.72 11.56 8.63
N THR A 114 4.79 11.08 9.85
CA THR A 114 4.95 11.89 11.06
C THR A 114 6.41 11.88 11.45
N THR A 115 7.04 13.06 11.41
CA THR A 115 8.46 13.25 11.73
C THR A 115 8.65 13.52 13.23
N GLY A 116 9.68 12.94 13.84
CA GLY A 116 10.06 13.12 15.25
C GLY A 116 11.29 12.26 15.58
N SER A 117 11.53 11.95 16.87
CA SER A 117 12.51 10.92 17.27
C SER A 117 12.12 9.53 16.77
N ASN A 118 10.82 9.30 16.61
CA ASN A 118 10.24 8.11 15.98
C ASN A 118 9.51 8.55 14.72
N PHE A 119 9.93 8.01 13.58
CA PHE A 119 9.26 8.22 12.31
C PHE A 119 8.11 7.24 12.20
N VAL A 120 6.91 7.74 11.95
CA VAL A 120 5.72 6.90 11.73
C VAL A 120 5.21 7.16 10.32
N PHE A 121 5.17 6.11 9.51
CA PHE A 121 4.58 6.14 8.18
C PHE A 121 3.21 5.48 8.23
N GLU A 122 2.20 6.17 7.72
CA GLU A 122 0.84 5.68 7.68
C GLU A 122 0.33 5.70 6.25
N ALA A 123 -0.02 4.51 5.76
CA ALA A 123 -0.69 4.30 4.48
C ALA A 123 -2.20 4.19 4.70
N ILE A 124 -2.94 5.18 4.21
CA ILE A 124 -4.38 5.31 4.30
C ILE A 124 -5.01 4.78 3.01
N SER A 125 -5.92 3.81 3.12
CA SER A 125 -6.65 3.29 1.97
C SER A 125 -7.62 4.34 1.41
N GLN A 126 -7.59 4.57 0.10
CA GLN A 126 -8.51 5.46 -0.62
C GLN A 126 -9.62 4.68 -1.35
N GLN A 127 -9.84 3.42 -0.98
CA GLN A 127 -10.83 2.57 -1.63
C GLN A 127 -12.25 3.02 -1.24
N GLU A 128 -13.08 3.36 -2.24
CA GLU A 128 -14.45 3.89 -2.05
C GLU A 128 -15.33 3.02 -1.14
N SER A 129 -15.15 1.70 -1.18
CA SER A 129 -15.91 0.74 -0.36
C SER A 129 -15.63 0.80 1.14
N HIS A 130 -14.52 1.44 1.57
CA HIS A 130 -14.07 1.49 2.96
C HIS A 130 -13.46 2.86 3.34
N LYS A 131 -13.87 3.92 2.63
CA LYS A 131 -13.27 5.25 2.71
C LYS A 131 -13.43 5.91 4.08
N ASP A 132 -14.49 5.57 4.83
CA ASP A 132 -14.84 6.23 6.09
C ASP A 132 -14.23 5.59 7.35
N GLU A 133 -13.66 4.38 7.26
CA GLU A 133 -13.22 3.63 8.46
C GLU A 133 -11.74 3.23 8.44
N ASN A 134 -10.97 3.55 7.38
CA ASN A 134 -9.54 3.22 7.28
C ASN A 134 -9.19 1.77 7.68
N LEU A 135 -10.12 0.84 7.47
CA LEU A 135 -10.10 -0.55 7.99
C LEU A 135 -8.91 -1.37 7.49
N PHE A 136 -8.31 -0.91 6.39
CA PHE A 136 -7.22 -1.57 5.70
C PHE A 136 -5.96 -0.69 5.67
N ASN A 137 -5.83 0.28 6.58
CA ASN A 137 -4.61 1.07 6.69
C ASN A 137 -3.40 0.19 7.04
N VAL A 138 -2.22 0.67 6.71
CA VAL A 138 -0.95 0.07 7.13
C VAL A 138 -0.16 1.14 7.85
N ILE A 139 0.38 0.82 9.01
CA ILE A 139 1.21 1.74 9.77
C ILE A 139 2.53 1.06 10.05
N GLY A 140 3.61 1.74 9.71
CA GLY A 140 4.96 1.33 10.05
C GLY A 140 5.65 2.43 10.85
N CYS A 141 6.53 2.07 11.75
CA CYS A 141 7.36 3.04 12.45
C CYS A 141 8.81 2.61 12.54
N ILE A 142 9.66 3.60 12.71
CA ILE A 142 11.10 3.39 12.86
C ILE A 142 11.68 4.41 13.83
N ASN A 143 12.39 3.90 14.82
CA ASN A 143 13.11 4.68 15.80
C ASN A 143 14.54 4.90 15.30
N THR A 144 14.94 6.16 15.20
CA THR A 144 16.23 6.55 14.61
C THR A 144 17.39 6.48 15.60
N GLU A 145 17.12 6.28 16.89
CA GLU A 145 18.13 6.20 17.95
C GLU A 145 18.63 4.78 18.15
N ASN A 146 17.75 3.79 18.07
CA ASN A 146 18.08 2.37 18.32
C ASN A 146 17.81 1.45 17.12
N GLY A 147 17.23 1.96 16.03
CA GLY A 147 16.89 1.17 14.84
C GLY A 147 15.70 0.22 15.03
N ALA A 148 14.93 0.34 16.11
CA ALA A 148 13.72 -0.45 16.31
C ALA A 148 12.68 -0.08 15.25
N ALA A 149 12.16 -1.08 14.55
CA ALA A 149 11.11 -0.91 13.55
C ALA A 149 9.99 -1.90 13.83
N ASP A 150 8.76 -1.45 13.59
CA ASP A 150 7.56 -2.28 13.73
C ASP A 150 6.54 -1.87 12.67
N MET A 151 5.60 -2.76 12.38
CA MET A 151 4.58 -2.54 11.36
C MET A 151 3.32 -3.35 11.63
N ILE A 152 2.18 -2.67 11.51
CA ILE A 152 0.86 -3.21 11.80
C ILE A 152 -0.06 -2.91 10.63
N ARG A 153 -0.94 -3.87 10.33
CA ARG A 153 -1.93 -3.78 9.25
C ARG A 153 -3.33 -3.83 9.84
N GLY A 154 -4.22 -2.99 9.31
CA GLY A 154 -5.64 -3.06 9.56
C GLY A 154 -6.23 -4.29 8.86
N ASN A 155 -7.08 -5.02 9.57
CA ASN A 155 -7.79 -6.18 9.03
C ASN A 155 -9.23 -6.12 9.52
N GLU A 156 -10.06 -5.36 8.80
CA GLU A 156 -11.45 -5.05 9.19
C GLU A 156 -11.58 -4.19 10.45
N THR A 157 -10.44 -3.70 10.96
CA THR A 157 -10.32 -2.69 12.01
C THR A 157 -9.14 -1.79 11.67
N THR A 158 -9.23 -0.50 11.99
CA THR A 158 -8.12 0.43 11.79
C THR A 158 -6.94 0.01 12.67
N ALA A 159 -5.75 -0.10 12.08
CA ALA A 159 -4.51 -0.24 12.83
C ALA A 159 -4.28 1.01 13.69
N ASP A 160 -4.00 0.81 14.96
CA ASP A 160 -3.71 1.87 15.92
C ASP A 160 -2.19 2.07 16.06
N GLN A 161 -1.74 3.33 16.06
CA GLN A 161 -0.36 3.72 16.29
C GLN A 161 0.10 3.36 17.71
N SER A 162 -0.81 3.26 18.68
CA SER A 162 -0.48 2.91 20.08
C SER A 162 0.07 1.49 20.26
N LEU A 163 -0.22 0.60 19.32
CA LEU A 163 0.21 -0.80 19.33
C LEU A 163 1.65 -0.98 18.82
N LEU A 164 2.25 0.06 18.26
CA LEU A 164 3.58 0.00 17.66
C LEU A 164 4.67 -0.07 18.74
N THR A 165 5.54 -1.07 18.62
CA THR A 165 6.58 -1.35 19.62
C THR A 165 7.87 -0.55 19.42
N CYS A 166 8.05 0.11 18.27
CA CYS A 166 9.21 0.98 17.99
C CYS A 166 9.35 2.18 18.96
N ASN A 167 8.27 2.56 19.65
CA ASN A 167 8.29 3.63 20.66
C ASN A 167 8.74 3.14 22.04
N ALA A 168 8.86 1.82 22.25
CA ALA A 168 9.31 1.28 23.52
C ALA A 168 10.83 1.46 23.65
N SER A 169 11.22 2.48 24.41
CA SER A 169 12.57 2.61 24.96
C SER A 169 12.85 1.36 25.79
N THR A 170 13.69 0.46 25.27
CA THR A 170 14.36 -0.53 26.11
C THR A 170 15.67 0.05 26.58
#